data_AF-A0A950UQU9-F1
#
_entry.id   AF-A0A950UQU9-F1
#
_cell.length_a   1.000
_cell.length_b   1.000
_cell.length_c   1.000
_cell.angle_alpha   90.00
_cell.angle_beta   90.00
_cell.angle_gamma   90.00
#
_symmetry.space_group_name_H-M   'P 1'
#
loop_
_entity.id
_entity.type
_entity.pdbx_description
1 polymer ?
#
loop_
_entity_poly.entity_id
_entity_poly.type
_entity_poly.pdbx_seq_one_letter_code
_entity_poly.pdbx_strand_id
1 'polypeptide(L)'
;MVNDHTDEAHDARVLGDLRALHDAMTPLVARLGSLLERFGRYGTRLTTALNRVEAGERDWFTKPLIDSYHTVWFELHEDLLSTLGKERASEESKELA
;
A
#
# COMPACT_ATOMS: atom_id res chain seq x y z
N MET A 1 -8.37 21.93 -2.70
CA MET A 1 -9.11 21.48 -3.89
C MET A 1 -9.40 20.01 -3.68
N VAL A 2 -10.66 19.59 -3.74
CA VAL A 2 -11.04 18.17 -3.58
C VAL A 2 -10.76 17.47 -4.91
N ASN A 3 -10.16 16.27 -4.90
CA ASN A 3 -10.07 15.44 -6.10
C ASN A 3 -11.48 14.93 -6.43
N ASP A 4 -12.12 15.53 -7.43
CA ASP A 4 -13.49 15.23 -7.85
C ASP A 4 -13.56 14.14 -8.92
N HIS A 5 -12.41 13.56 -9.31
CA HIS A 5 -12.30 12.45 -10.27
C HIS A 5 -12.96 12.74 -11.63
N THR A 6 -13.03 14.01 -12.04
CA THR A 6 -13.60 14.40 -13.34
C THR A 6 -12.63 14.22 -14.51
N ASP A 7 -11.34 14.05 -14.24
CA ASP A 7 -10.30 13.72 -15.22
C ASP A 7 -10.01 12.21 -15.19
N GLU A 8 -10.70 11.46 -16.04
CA GLU A 8 -10.52 10.01 -16.17
C GLU A 8 -9.10 9.62 -16.62
N ALA A 9 -8.44 10.47 -17.39
CA ALA A 9 -7.07 10.21 -17.83
C ALA A 9 -6.08 10.36 -16.67
N HIS A 10 -6.33 11.30 -15.75
CA HIS A 10 -5.58 11.40 -14.50
C HIS A 10 -5.78 10.17 -13.62
N ASP A 11 -7.03 9.75 -13.41
CA ASP A 11 -7.34 8.54 -12.64
C ASP A 11 -6.61 7.32 -13.21
N ALA A 12 -6.66 7.12 -14.54
CA ALA A 12 -5.97 6.01 -15.19
C ALA A 12 -4.45 6.04 -15.01
N ARG A 13 -3.82 7.23 -15.02
CA ARG A 13 -2.38 7.38 -14.75
C ARG A 13 -2.04 6.98 -13.33
N VAL A 14 -2.79 7.47 -12.34
CA VAL A 14 -2.57 7.15 -10.92
C VAL A 14 -2.73 5.65 -10.67
N LEU A 15 -3.70 5.00 -11.31
CA LEU A 15 -3.86 3.53 -11.23
C LEU A 15 -2.67 2.79 -11.87
N GLY A 16 -2.17 3.27 -13.01
CA GLY A 16 -0.97 2.72 -13.64
C GLY A 16 0.26 2.82 -12.73
N ASP A 17 0.45 3.96 -12.08
CA ASP A 17 1.55 4.17 -11.13
C ASP A 17 1.44 3.25 -9.91
N LEU A 18 0.21 3.09 -9.37
CA LEU A 18 -0.06 2.16 -8.27
C LEU A 18 0.26 0.71 -8.67
N ARG A 19 -0.12 0.30 -9.89
CA ARG A 19 0.15 -1.04 -10.42
C ARG A 19 1.65 -1.30 -10.57
N ALA A 20 2.39 -0.33 -11.11
CA ALA A 20 3.84 -0.42 -11.24
C ALA A 20 4.54 -0.51 -9.88
N LEU A 21 4.10 0.28 -8.89
CA LEU A 21 4.59 0.21 -7.53
C LEU A 21 4.27 -1.16 -6.89
N HIS A 22 3.07 -1.69 -7.11
CA HIS A 22 2.68 -3.01 -6.63
C HIS A 22 3.61 -4.08 -7.17
N ASP A 23 3.85 -4.11 -8.48
CA ASP A 23 4.71 -5.11 -9.13
C ASP A 23 6.14 -5.07 -8.59
N ALA A 24 6.67 -3.87 -8.31
CA ALA A 24 7.98 -3.73 -7.67
C ALA A 24 8.00 -4.23 -6.21
N MET A 25 6.89 -4.08 -5.49
CA MET A 25 6.75 -4.44 -4.08
C MET A 25 6.51 -5.94 -3.87
N THR A 26 5.77 -6.61 -4.76
CA THR A 26 5.39 -8.03 -4.65
C THR A 26 6.58 -8.95 -4.32
N PRO A 27 7.72 -8.92 -5.03
CA PRO A 27 8.86 -9.79 -4.70
C PRO A 27 9.48 -9.46 -3.35
N LEU A 28 9.45 -8.20 -2.91
CA LEU A 28 9.95 -7.78 -1.59
C LEU A 28 9.09 -8.34 -0.47
N VAL A 29 7.76 -8.24 -0.60
CA VAL A 29 6.80 -8.79 0.38
C VAL A 29 6.90 -10.31 0.45
N ALA A 30 7.04 -10.98 -0.70
CA ALA A 30 7.27 -12.43 -0.74
C ALA A 30 8.55 -12.82 0.02
N ARG A 31 9.65 -12.09 -0.20
CA ARG A 31 10.90 -12.30 0.52
C ARG A 31 10.75 -12.07 2.03
N LEU A 32 10.05 -11.02 2.45
CA LEU A 32 9.78 -10.75 3.86
C LEU A 32 8.97 -11.89 4.50
N GLY A 33 7.95 -12.40 3.81
CA GLY A 33 7.16 -13.55 4.24
C GLY A 33 7.98 -14.83 4.39
N SER A 34 9.00 -15.03 3.55
CA SER A 34 9.92 -16.17 3.66
C SER A 34 10.85 -16.08 4.88
N LEU A 35 11.15 -14.87 5.35
CA LEU A 35 12.01 -14.63 6.51
C LEU A 35 11.22 -14.63 7.82
N LEU A 36 10.00 -14.11 7.79
CA LEU A 36 9.14 -13.92 8.95
C LEU A 36 7.70 -14.17 8.54
N GLU A 37 7.14 -15.29 9.00
CA GLU A 37 5.83 -15.82 8.59
C GLU A 37 4.69 -14.78 8.63
N ARG A 38 4.69 -13.89 9.64
CA ARG A 38 3.67 -12.83 9.76
C ARG A 38 3.55 -11.97 8.50
N PHE A 39 4.62 -11.74 7.75
CA PHE A 39 4.57 -10.90 6.54
C PHE A 39 3.94 -11.62 5.34
N GLY A 40 3.82 -12.95 5.37
CA GLY A 40 3.29 -13.74 4.25
C GLY A 40 1.84 -13.37 3.86
N ARG A 41 1.06 -12.81 4.79
CA ARG A 41 -0.33 -12.40 4.56
C ARG A 41 -0.49 -11.17 3.67
N TYR A 42 0.52 -10.30 3.59
CA TYR A 42 0.37 -8.98 2.98
C TYR A 42 0.28 -9.02 1.46
N GLY A 43 1.00 -9.94 0.81
CA GLY A 43 0.99 -10.05 -0.66
C GLY A 43 -0.42 -10.26 -1.19
N THR A 44 -1.11 -11.29 -0.69
CA THR A 44 -2.49 -11.61 -1.11
C THR A 44 -3.47 -10.48 -0.82
N ARG A 45 -3.35 -9.80 0.33
CA ARG A 45 -4.22 -8.68 0.69
C ARG A 45 -4.02 -7.48 -0.23
N LEU A 46 -2.77 -7.10 -0.50
CA LEU A 46 -2.43 -6.01 -1.44
C LEU A 46 -2.92 -6.32 -2.86
N THR A 47 -2.72 -7.54 -3.35
CA THR A 47 -3.19 -7.96 -4.67
C THR A 47 -4.72 -7.93 -4.75
N THR A 48 -5.41 -8.39 -3.70
CA THR A 48 -6.89 -8.34 -3.63
C THR A 48 -7.40 -6.91 -3.68
N ALA A 49 -6.80 -6.00 -2.89
CA ALA A 49 -7.17 -4.61 -2.88
C ALA A 49 -6.94 -3.93 -4.24
N LEU A 50 -5.79 -4.20 -4.87
CA LEU A 50 -5.47 -3.67 -6.19
C LEU A 50 -6.48 -4.11 -7.26
N ASN A 51 -6.79 -5.40 -7.31
CA ASN A 51 -7.75 -5.94 -8.28
C ASN A 51 -9.13 -5.28 -8.15
N ARG A 52 -9.56 -4.94 -6.94
CA ARG A 52 -10.84 -4.24 -6.71
C ARG A 52 -10.78 -2.78 -7.12
N VAL A 53 -9.66 -2.11 -6.87
CA VAL A 53 -9.41 -0.76 -7.36
C VAL A 53 -9.46 -0.74 -8.90
N GLU A 54 -8.79 -1.69 -9.56
CA GLU A 54 -8.80 -1.83 -11.03
C GLU A 54 -10.18 -2.21 -11.59
N ALA A 55 -11.01 -2.89 -10.79
CA ALA A 55 -12.41 -3.17 -11.12
C ALA A 55 -13.34 -1.95 -10.94
N GLY A 56 -12.80 -0.79 -10.55
CA GLY A 56 -13.54 0.47 -10.38
C GLY A 56 -14.14 0.67 -8.98
N GLU A 57 -13.87 -0.23 -8.02
CA GLU A 57 -14.29 -0.04 -6.62
C GLU A 57 -13.35 0.96 -5.92
N ARG A 58 -13.51 2.26 -6.21
CA ARG A 58 -12.62 3.36 -5.74
C ARG A 58 -12.39 3.39 -4.22
N ASP A 59 -13.39 2.97 -3.43
CA ASP A 59 -13.28 2.84 -1.98
C ASP A 59 -12.07 1.98 -1.55
N TRP A 60 -11.69 0.97 -2.34
CA TRP A 60 -10.57 0.09 -2.05
C TRP A 60 -9.20 0.76 -2.20
N PHE A 61 -9.11 2.01 -2.66
CA PHE A 61 -7.84 2.72 -2.74
C PHE A 61 -7.40 3.19 -1.33
N THR A 62 -8.24 3.96 -0.64
CA THR A 62 -7.87 4.61 0.62
C THR A 62 -8.88 4.48 1.75
N LYS A 63 -10.06 3.86 1.54
CA LYS A 63 -11.11 3.86 2.55
C LYS A 63 -10.61 3.20 3.85
N PRO A 64 -10.70 3.89 4.99
CA PRO A 64 -10.34 3.32 6.27
C PRO A 64 -11.34 2.22 6.66
N LEU A 65 -10.95 1.35 7.60
CA LEU A 65 -11.77 0.26 8.16
C LEU A 65 -12.04 -0.94 7.23
N ILE A 66 -11.59 -0.87 5.98
CA ILE A 66 -11.53 -2.03 5.08
C ILE A 66 -10.07 -2.31 4.72
N ASP A 67 -9.83 -3.50 4.17
CA ASP A 67 -8.56 -3.90 3.54
C ASP A 67 -8.32 -3.17 2.21
N SER A 68 -8.50 -1.84 2.21
CA SER A 68 -8.09 -0.98 1.12
C SER A 68 -6.58 -1.04 0.96
N TYR A 69 -6.10 -0.71 -0.24
CA TYR A 69 -4.69 -0.78 -0.58
C TYR A 69 -3.83 0.03 0.41
N HIS A 70 -4.28 1.25 0.73
CA HIS A 70 -3.63 2.09 1.74
C HIS A 70 -3.61 1.44 3.13
N THR A 71 -4.73 0.89 3.62
CA THR A 71 -4.78 0.25 4.95
C THR A 71 -3.81 -0.92 5.04
N VAL A 72 -3.80 -1.79 4.03
CA VAL A 72 -2.92 -2.96 4.02
C VAL A 72 -1.44 -2.55 3.93
N TRP A 73 -1.12 -1.54 3.11
CA TRP A 73 0.24 -0.98 3.04
C TRP A 73 0.67 -0.36 4.37
N PHE A 74 -0.23 0.38 5.03
CA PHE A 74 0.05 1.02 6.31
C PHE A 74 0.36 -0.02 7.40
N GLU A 75 -0.43 -1.09 7.47
CA GLU A 75 -0.17 -2.19 8.42
C GLU A 75 1.16 -2.88 8.14
N LEU A 76 1.50 -3.12 6.87
CA LEU A 76 2.80 -3.68 6.48
C LEU A 76 3.95 -2.76 6.92
N HIS A 77 3.81 -1.45 6.72
CA HIS A 77 4.79 -0.45 7.13
C HIS A 77 4.98 -0.43 8.65
N GLU A 78 3.91 -0.45 9.43
CA GLU A 78 3.98 -0.51 10.89
C GLU A 78 4.62 -1.81 11.40
N ASP A 79 4.27 -2.97 10.82
CA ASP A 79 4.89 -4.25 11.16
C ASP A 79 6.41 -4.22 10.86
N LEU A 80 6.83 -3.57 9.77
CA LEU A 80 8.25 -3.39 9.44
C LEU A 80 8.98 -2.51 10.44
N LEU A 81 8.41 -1.36 10.81
CA LEU A 81 8.98 -0.48 11.82
C LEU A 81 9.14 -1.19 13.17
N SER A 82 8.10 -1.87 13.62
CA SER A 82 8.12 -2.66 14.84
C SER A 82 9.20 -3.74 14.80
N THR A 83 9.35 -4.43 13.67
CA THR A 83 10.39 -5.45 13.47
C THR A 83 11.81 -4.89 13.56
N LEU A 84 12.02 -3.66 13.08
CA LEU A 84 13.31 -2.98 13.09
C LEU A 84 13.58 -2.21 14.40
N GLY A 85 12.65 -2.24 15.35
CA GLY A 85 12.74 -1.45 16.59
C GLY A 85 12.76 0.05 16.34
N LYS A 86 12.15 0.51 15.24
CA LYS A 86 12.08 1.93 14.85
C LYS A 86 10.73 2.51 15.25
N GLU A 87 10.76 3.74 15.75
CA GLU A 87 9.54 4.52 15.99
C GLU A 87 9.20 5.35 14.75
N ARG A 88 7.91 5.47 14.44
CA ARG A 88 7.44 6.26 13.29
C ARG A 88 7.86 7.73 13.33
N ALA A 89 7.87 8.33 14.52
CA ALA A 89 8.34 9.70 14.75
C ALA A 89 9.81 9.92 14.30
N SER A 90 10.61 8.85 14.28
CA SER A 90 11.99 8.89 13.80
C SER A 90 12.11 8.92 12.26
N GLU A 91 11.05 8.54 11.53
CA GLU A 91 10.99 8.68 10.06
C GLU A 91 10.63 10.11 9.65
N GLU A 92 9.64 10.73 10.31
CA GLU A 92 9.22 12.13 10.06
C GLU A 92 10.37 13.12 10.28
N SER A 93 11.23 12.83 11.26
CA SER A 93 12.41 13.65 11.56
C SER A 93 13.50 13.60 10.48
N LYS A 94 13.46 12.63 9.56
CA LYS A 94 14.44 12.49 8.46
C LYS A 94 14.02 13.15 7.15
N GLU A 95 12.74 13.48 7.00
CA GLU A 95 12.23 14.22 5.82
C GLU A 95 12.44 15.74 5.97
N LEU A 96 12.76 16.21 7.18
CA LEU A 96 13.00 17.61 7.53
C LEU A 96 14.48 17.97 7.78
N ALA A 97 15.42 17.05 7.48
CA ALA A 97 16.86 17.24 7.66
C ALA A 97 17.62 17.09 6.34
#